data_AF-A0A058Z1C6-F1
#
_entry.id   AF-A0A058Z1C6-F1
#
_cell.length_a   1.000
_cell.length_b   1.000
_cell.length_c   1.000
_cell.angle_alpha   90.00
_cell.angle_beta   90.00
_cell.angle_gamma   90.00
#
_symmetry.space_group_name_H-M   'P 1'
#
loop_
_entity.id
_entity.type
_entity.pdbx_description
1 polymer ?
#
loop_
_entity_poly.entity_id
_entity_poly.type
_entity_poly.pdbx_seq_one_letter_code
_entity_poly.pdbx_strand_id
1 'polypeptide(L)'
;MLPSVVAAGRTLRQAIRPAMLGLARGAPRPNGGLRPVAMLPATLGLGTGAVAYPSRGLSSTAVETPPRPAPPPAHGPRGAIDLAPYDVDCAGARLCREIEAGVTPLPRGFDDVEHFRLFLRLSGDPSVGRPLEALCTMGRLLGMDRASVRGLLDRYARVYGIPPSRRSMRTPVPGLGPGHPIFEDMMALARRDPPVLGRTLCRLVRMPSQVVEALLKEHMPEVLTMPEVAQGVCIHRLRELVTVSPALSRRSMSVLLSCDAFSVRRKIEVHMPEYLDVHVFTIPPGKQQALRAVLADRSIVPAPTQAEVCQLAGVDLYALRTFGPLLHAEYAVRRWGELPPAMVDQLRALLRKRCHSVREMADQLGLPVKRLRWYIKHYEPGAMLPRRINGPLRQLAPPAGLGRLTLEMYVNRFLPEESPIRRNPSVEFIDRLGAEWEAGASAGGAGSEPGSRARAPANDRDLRGVIQSLVWLRPTLSMFELAEHLVMSVQSLRKAVAAIDWPADPRNYQTQALALPREDILKLRMLGNRVHPAGGRMLLTVSEIAAKMERCPDLVYTLLHRYCPEYFFLA
;
A
#
# COMPACT_ATOMS: atom_id res chain seq x y z
N MET A 1 -17.10 -76.56 18.07
CA MET A 1 -15.95 -77.28 18.67
C MET A 1 -14.68 -76.48 18.40
N LEU A 2 -14.21 -75.77 19.42
CA LEU A 2 -12.79 -75.39 19.66
C LEU A 2 -11.98 -76.68 19.98
N PRO A 3 -10.62 -76.72 20.01
CA PRO A 3 -9.65 -75.74 20.55
C PRO A 3 -8.43 -75.45 19.61
N SER A 4 -7.67 -74.35 19.71
CA SER A 4 -6.84 -73.74 20.79
C SER A 4 -5.43 -74.33 20.94
N VAL A 5 -4.46 -73.41 21.17
CA VAL A 5 -3.10 -73.49 21.80
C VAL A 5 -2.09 -72.73 20.91
N VAL A 6 -1.70 -71.47 21.14
CA VAL A 6 -1.03 -70.77 22.27
C VAL A 6 0.47 -71.08 22.40
N ALA A 7 1.31 -70.07 22.10
CA ALA A 7 2.47 -69.57 22.88
C ALA A 7 3.41 -68.78 21.94
N ALA A 8 4.27 -67.85 22.36
CA ALA A 8 4.36 -66.85 23.42
C ALA A 8 5.69 -66.13 23.14
N GLY A 9 5.75 -64.80 23.28
CA GLY A 9 6.99 -64.05 23.09
C GLY A 9 6.88 -62.58 23.48
N ARG A 10 6.89 -62.31 24.79
CA ARG A 10 7.03 -60.98 25.39
C ARG A 10 8.50 -60.54 25.38
N THR A 11 8.75 -59.26 25.11
CA THR A 11 9.73 -58.46 25.85
C THR A 11 9.30 -56.99 25.94
N LEU A 12 9.25 -56.50 27.19
CA LEU A 12 9.08 -55.12 27.62
C LEU A 12 10.30 -54.25 27.25
N ARG A 13 10.09 -52.94 27.01
CA ARG A 13 10.50 -51.86 27.93
C ARG A 13 10.08 -50.44 27.47
N GLN A 14 9.43 -49.73 28.41
CA GLN A 14 9.53 -48.30 28.78
C GLN A 14 9.20 -47.24 27.71
N ALA A 15 8.07 -46.51 27.75
CA ALA A 15 7.52 -45.58 28.77
C ALA A 15 8.27 -44.26 28.91
N ILE A 16 7.78 -43.18 28.27
CA ILE A 16 7.85 -41.79 28.75
C ILE A 16 6.57 -41.04 28.33
N ARG A 17 5.75 -40.66 29.31
CA ARG A 17 4.77 -39.56 29.31
C ARG A 17 5.47 -38.29 29.81
N PRO A 18 5.04 -37.07 29.45
CA PRO A 18 4.08 -36.31 30.31
C PRO A 18 3.10 -35.45 29.45
N ALA A 19 1.88 -35.05 29.82
CA ALA A 19 1.23 -34.57 31.05
C ALA A 19 1.67 -33.16 31.53
N MET A 20 0.66 -32.28 31.67
CA MET A 20 0.62 -31.02 32.44
C MET A 20 1.20 -29.74 31.80
N LEU A 21 0.29 -28.91 31.26
CA LEU A 21 0.43 -27.46 31.11
C LEU A 21 -0.09 -26.81 32.41
N GLY A 22 0.80 -26.15 33.14
CA GLY A 22 0.45 -25.34 34.31
C GLY A 22 1.57 -24.37 34.66
N LEU A 23 1.18 -23.09 34.82
CA LEU A 23 1.91 -21.96 35.44
C LEU A 23 3.02 -21.27 34.61
N ALA A 24 2.80 -20.00 34.27
CA ALA A 24 3.66 -18.91 34.74
C ALA A 24 2.98 -17.53 34.57
N ARG A 25 2.57 -16.97 35.71
CA ARG A 25 2.28 -15.55 35.93
C ARG A 25 3.58 -14.75 35.97
N GLY A 26 3.52 -13.54 35.41
CA GLY A 26 4.09 -12.27 35.89
C GLY A 26 5.43 -12.24 36.62
N ALA A 27 6.37 -11.46 36.08
CA ALA A 27 7.40 -10.76 36.84
C ALA A 27 7.87 -9.49 36.08
N PRO A 28 8.44 -8.49 36.78
CA PRO A 28 8.18 -7.07 36.55
C PRO A 28 9.29 -6.32 35.79
N ARG A 29 8.93 -5.12 35.29
CA ARG A 29 9.86 -4.09 34.83
C ARG A 29 10.61 -3.47 36.02
N PRO A 30 11.93 -3.24 35.94
CA PRO A 30 12.60 -2.40 36.91
C PRO A 30 12.48 -0.92 36.53
N ASN A 31 12.11 -0.14 37.55
CA ASN A 31 12.33 1.30 37.64
C ASN A 31 13.83 1.61 37.62
N GLY A 32 14.21 2.68 36.91
CA GLY A 32 15.49 3.35 37.05
C GLY A 32 15.27 4.85 36.89
N GLY A 33 15.23 5.56 38.02
CA GLY A 33 14.99 6.99 38.09
C GLY A 33 16.26 7.84 37.96
N LEU A 34 16.00 9.11 37.65
CA LEU A 34 16.67 10.33 38.13
C LEU A 34 18.18 10.49 37.88
N ARG A 35 18.55 11.52 37.09
CA ARG A 35 18.93 12.83 37.67
C ARG A 35 19.08 13.95 36.60
N PRO A 36 18.94 15.23 37.00
CA PRO A 36 18.95 16.40 36.15
C PRO A 36 20.33 17.08 36.09
N VAL A 37 20.58 17.87 35.04
CA VAL A 37 21.63 18.90 35.04
C VAL A 37 21.01 20.21 34.58
N ALA A 38 21.18 21.22 35.42
CA ALA A 38 20.70 22.59 35.27
C ALA A 38 21.76 23.46 34.58
N MET A 39 21.27 24.55 33.95
CA MET A 39 21.83 25.93 33.96
C MET A 39 23.27 26.14 33.42
N LEU A 40 23.57 27.07 32.50
CA LEU A 40 23.40 28.55 32.54
C LEU A 40 23.89 29.15 31.17
N PRO A 41 24.00 30.48 30.95
CA PRO A 41 23.48 31.17 29.77
C PRO A 41 24.55 31.73 28.82
N ALA A 42 24.13 32.28 27.68
CA ALA A 42 24.94 33.18 26.86
C ALA A 42 24.28 34.56 26.78
N THR A 43 24.97 35.56 27.32
CA THR A 43 24.65 36.99 27.24
C THR A 43 25.68 37.72 26.37
N LEU A 44 25.17 38.66 25.57
CA LEU A 44 25.74 39.95 25.16
C LEU A 44 26.88 40.02 24.12
N GLY A 45 26.74 41.01 23.21
CA GLY A 45 27.80 41.55 22.35
C GLY A 45 27.34 41.86 20.92
N LEU A 46 26.46 42.84 20.64
CA LEU A 46 26.73 44.27 20.38
C LEU A 46 27.63 44.60 19.17
N GLY A 47 27.08 45.45 18.27
CA GLY A 47 27.79 46.35 17.35
C GLY A 47 28.27 45.69 16.05
N THR A 48 28.24 46.30 14.87
CA THR A 48 28.07 47.69 14.42
C THR A 48 27.71 47.62 12.92
N GLY A 49 26.86 48.48 12.39
CA GLY A 49 27.35 49.60 11.58
C GLY A 49 26.62 49.65 10.23
N ALA A 50 25.61 50.52 10.15
CA ALA A 50 25.01 50.99 8.91
C ALA A 50 25.86 52.14 8.34
N VAL A 51 26.12 52.14 7.02
CA VAL A 51 26.45 53.36 6.28
C VAL A 51 25.74 53.30 4.92
N ALA A 52 25.08 54.40 4.61
CA ALA A 52 24.23 54.67 3.48
C ALA A 52 24.98 55.38 2.34
N TYR A 53 24.63 55.04 1.08
CA TYR A 53 24.46 55.86 -0.15
C TYR A 53 25.59 56.83 -0.62
N PRO A 54 25.72 57.18 -1.93
CA PRO A 54 24.62 57.57 -2.80
C PRO A 54 24.66 57.18 -4.29
N SER A 55 23.48 57.43 -4.86
CA SER A 55 22.99 57.44 -6.23
C SER A 55 23.87 58.12 -7.28
N ARG A 56 23.78 57.63 -8.52
CA ARG A 56 23.99 58.42 -9.74
C ARG A 56 23.00 57.96 -10.80
N GLY A 57 22.11 58.86 -11.20
CA GLY A 57 21.21 58.67 -12.34
C GLY A 57 21.78 59.31 -13.60
N LEU A 58 21.35 58.80 -14.76
CA LEU A 58 21.29 59.53 -16.02
C LEU A 58 20.11 58.96 -16.86
N SER A 59 19.18 59.86 -17.18
CA SER A 59 18.21 59.87 -18.29
C SER A 59 18.92 59.71 -19.64
N SER A 60 18.35 59.43 -20.83
CA SER A 60 17.00 59.25 -21.40
C SER A 60 17.23 58.77 -22.86
N THR A 61 16.32 57.99 -23.46
CA THR A 61 15.68 58.31 -24.76
C THR A 61 14.68 57.21 -25.12
N ALA A 62 13.51 57.65 -25.58
CA ALA A 62 12.28 56.89 -25.72
C ALA A 62 12.10 56.33 -27.15
N VAL A 63 11.42 55.18 -27.25
CA VAL A 63 10.68 54.74 -28.44
C VAL A 63 9.32 54.22 -27.97
N GLU A 64 8.27 54.73 -28.61
CA GLU A 64 6.85 54.61 -28.26
C GLU A 64 6.28 53.20 -28.46
N THR A 65 5.43 52.74 -27.55
CA THR A 65 4.57 51.55 -27.67
C THR A 65 3.33 51.70 -26.76
N PRO A 66 2.20 51.01 -27.05
CA PRO A 66 0.81 51.41 -26.73
C PRO A 66 0.41 51.32 -25.24
N PRO A 67 -0.74 51.91 -24.83
CA PRO A 67 -0.98 52.30 -23.44
C PRO A 67 -1.10 51.10 -22.49
N ARG A 68 -0.31 51.17 -21.42
CA ARG A 68 -0.28 50.24 -20.29
C ARG A 68 -1.36 50.62 -19.28
N PRO A 69 -2.08 49.67 -18.67
CA PRO A 69 -3.01 49.96 -17.58
C PRO A 69 -2.26 50.51 -16.36
N ALA A 70 -2.90 51.45 -15.67
CA ALA A 70 -2.33 52.25 -14.58
C ALA A 70 -1.70 51.40 -13.44
N PRO A 71 -0.61 51.87 -12.81
CA PRO A 71 -0.03 51.19 -11.66
C PRO A 71 -0.93 51.35 -10.42
N PRO A 72 -1.00 50.35 -9.53
CA PRO A 72 -1.67 50.50 -8.24
C PRO A 72 -0.90 51.47 -7.33
N PRO A 73 -1.58 52.17 -6.40
CA PRO A 73 -0.96 53.14 -5.52
C PRO A 73 0.07 52.51 -4.57
N ALA A 74 1.12 53.26 -4.31
CA ALA A 74 2.25 52.90 -3.45
C ALA A 74 1.86 52.75 -1.97
N HIS A 75 2.62 51.88 -1.30
CA HIS A 75 2.49 51.41 0.08
C HIS A 75 2.21 52.48 1.16
N GLY A 76 1.12 52.26 1.91
CA GLY A 76 0.95 52.65 3.32
C GLY A 76 1.48 51.57 4.29
N PRO A 77 1.55 51.85 5.60
CA PRO A 77 2.53 51.24 6.50
C PRO A 77 2.28 49.75 6.78
N ARG A 78 3.38 49.00 6.80
CA ARG A 78 3.51 47.63 7.33
C ARG A 78 3.02 47.61 8.79
N GLY A 79 1.91 46.92 9.03
CA GLY A 79 1.39 46.78 10.39
C GLY A 79 0.08 46.01 10.51
N ALA A 80 -0.16 45.01 9.67
CA ALA A 80 -1.19 44.00 9.90
C ALA A 80 -0.79 42.73 9.15
N ILE A 81 -0.52 41.65 9.89
CA ILE A 81 -0.43 40.32 9.29
C ILE A 81 -1.87 39.94 8.94
N ASP A 82 -2.25 40.22 7.70
CA ASP A 82 -3.55 39.84 7.16
C ASP A 82 -3.57 38.31 7.01
N LEU A 83 -4.07 37.65 8.06
CA LEU A 83 -4.22 36.20 8.20
C LEU A 83 -5.54 35.73 7.57
N ALA A 84 -6.01 36.38 6.51
CA ALA A 84 -7.17 35.90 5.76
C ALA A 84 -6.87 34.47 5.21
N PRO A 85 -7.78 33.50 5.37
CA PRO A 85 -7.54 32.14 4.94
C PRO A 85 -7.53 32.08 3.42
N TYR A 86 -6.44 31.58 2.84
CA TYR A 86 -6.38 30.84 1.58
C TYR A 86 -6.99 31.42 0.28
N ASP A 87 -7.51 32.63 0.24
CA ASP A 87 -7.89 33.30 -1.00
C ASP A 87 -6.68 34.01 -1.62
N VAL A 88 -5.73 33.23 -2.13
CA VAL A 88 -5.04 33.73 -3.32
C VAL A 88 -6.13 33.73 -4.39
N ASP A 89 -6.58 34.92 -4.79
CA ASP A 89 -7.63 35.12 -5.80
C ASP A 89 -7.15 34.60 -7.17
N CYS A 90 -7.10 33.28 -7.29
CA CYS A 90 -6.71 32.52 -8.45
C CYS A 90 -7.96 31.97 -9.12
N ALA A 91 -7.83 31.63 -10.40
CA ALA A 91 -8.96 31.13 -11.18
C ALA A 91 -9.61 29.89 -10.55
N GLY A 92 -8.82 29.01 -9.92
CA GLY A 92 -9.34 27.85 -9.20
C GLY A 92 -10.18 28.20 -7.97
N ALA A 93 -9.71 29.13 -7.13
CA ALA A 93 -10.45 29.58 -5.96
C ALA A 93 -11.75 30.30 -6.34
N ARG A 94 -11.73 31.13 -7.39
CA ARG A 94 -12.93 31.73 -7.98
C ARG A 94 -13.91 30.69 -8.48
N LEU A 95 -13.45 29.69 -9.23
CA LEU A 95 -14.30 28.60 -9.70
C LEU A 95 -14.97 27.85 -8.54
N CYS A 96 -14.24 27.54 -7.47
CA CYS A 96 -14.84 26.92 -6.29
C CYS A 96 -15.94 27.80 -5.66
N ARG A 97 -15.71 29.12 -5.54
CA ARG A 97 -16.69 30.07 -5.00
C ARG A 97 -17.93 30.20 -5.91
N GLU A 98 -17.74 30.20 -7.22
CA GLU A 98 -18.84 30.19 -8.19
C GLU A 98 -19.68 28.91 -8.10
N ILE A 99 -19.05 27.76 -7.84
CA ILE A 99 -19.75 26.50 -7.63
C ILE A 99 -20.52 26.52 -6.29
N GLU A 100 -19.90 27.01 -5.21
CA GLU A 100 -20.57 27.18 -3.92
C GLU A 100 -21.76 28.14 -4.00
N ALA A 101 -21.67 29.18 -4.84
CA ALA A 101 -22.75 30.13 -5.11
C ALA A 101 -23.81 29.60 -6.10
N GLY A 102 -23.64 28.39 -6.66
CA GLY A 102 -24.57 27.79 -7.62
C GLY A 102 -24.55 28.41 -9.02
N VAL A 103 -23.56 29.26 -9.33
CA VAL A 103 -23.39 29.88 -10.65
C VAL A 103 -22.86 28.88 -11.66
N THR A 104 -21.88 28.08 -11.26
CA THR A 104 -21.26 27.04 -12.08
C THR A 104 -21.58 25.66 -11.48
N PRO A 105 -21.97 24.65 -12.27
CA PRO A 105 -22.26 23.32 -11.71
C PRO A 105 -20.98 22.63 -11.21
N LEU A 106 -21.09 21.85 -10.14
CA LEU A 106 -20.02 20.97 -9.67
C LEU A 106 -19.67 19.95 -10.76
N PRO A 107 -18.38 19.79 -11.13
CA PRO A 107 -17.99 18.77 -12.09
C PRO A 107 -18.39 17.36 -11.62
N ARG A 108 -18.91 16.56 -12.55
CA ARG A 108 -19.32 15.18 -12.26
C ARG A 108 -18.15 14.36 -11.73
N GLY A 109 -18.47 13.40 -10.85
CA GLY A 109 -17.51 12.53 -10.19
C GLY A 109 -17.07 13.01 -8.81
N PHE A 110 -17.28 14.29 -8.48
CA PHE A 110 -17.09 14.84 -7.14
C PHE A 110 -18.40 14.84 -6.36
N ASP A 111 -18.33 14.48 -5.07
CA ASP A 111 -19.51 14.45 -4.18
C ASP A 111 -19.84 15.85 -3.65
N ASP A 112 -18.82 16.70 -3.49
CA ASP A 112 -18.95 18.07 -2.98
C ASP A 112 -17.82 18.98 -3.51
N VAL A 113 -17.93 20.27 -3.21
CA VAL A 113 -16.94 21.28 -3.62
C VAL A 113 -15.59 21.08 -2.91
N GLU A 114 -15.57 20.54 -1.71
CA GLU A 114 -14.31 20.33 -0.97
C GLU A 114 -13.43 19.27 -1.64
N HIS A 115 -14.02 18.19 -2.15
CA HIS A 115 -13.32 17.16 -2.92
C HIS A 115 -12.76 17.75 -4.22
N PHE A 116 -13.54 18.60 -4.90
CA PHE A 116 -13.07 19.29 -6.10
C PHE A 116 -11.95 20.29 -5.79
N ARG A 117 -12.09 21.07 -4.72
CA ARG A 117 -11.07 22.01 -4.23
C ARG A 117 -9.77 21.27 -3.87
N LEU A 118 -9.85 20.09 -3.24
CA LEU A 118 -8.69 19.25 -2.97
C LEU A 118 -8.00 18.81 -4.27
N PHE A 119 -8.76 18.37 -5.28
CA PHE A 119 -8.20 18.04 -6.59
C PHE A 119 -7.45 19.23 -7.21
N LEU A 120 -8.04 20.43 -7.20
CA LEU A 120 -7.39 21.63 -7.74
C LEU A 120 -6.13 21.99 -6.94
N ARG A 121 -6.12 21.84 -5.61
CA ARG A 121 -4.91 22.03 -4.78
C ARG A 121 -3.83 21.01 -5.13
N LEU A 122 -4.19 19.73 -5.30
CA LEU A 122 -3.26 18.67 -5.69
C LEU A 122 -2.71 18.85 -7.11
N SER A 123 -3.47 19.47 -8.01
CA SER A 123 -3.01 19.83 -9.35
C SER A 123 -1.91 20.91 -9.34
N GLY A 124 -1.79 21.67 -8.25
CA GLY A 124 -0.69 22.59 -8.00
C GLY A 124 -0.77 23.88 -8.80
N ASP A 125 0.39 24.51 -9.01
CA ASP A 125 0.49 25.78 -9.73
C ASP A 125 0.40 25.54 -11.25
N PRO A 126 -0.59 26.13 -11.95
CA PRO A 126 -0.73 25.98 -13.40
C PRO A 126 0.51 26.38 -14.20
N SER A 127 1.28 27.36 -13.71
CA SER A 127 2.49 27.85 -14.38
C SER A 127 3.65 26.85 -14.37
N VAL A 128 3.68 25.95 -13.38
CA VAL A 128 4.69 24.89 -13.26
C VAL A 128 4.33 23.70 -14.14
N GLY A 129 3.03 23.53 -14.48
CA GLY A 129 2.55 22.45 -15.32
C GLY A 129 2.75 21.06 -14.72
N ARG A 130 2.94 20.96 -13.40
CA ARG A 130 3.19 19.70 -12.69
C ARG A 130 2.35 19.59 -11.41
N PRO A 131 1.62 18.47 -11.22
CA PRO A 131 0.86 18.24 -10.00
C PRO A 131 1.78 18.10 -8.78
N LEU A 132 1.24 18.43 -7.60
CA LEU A 132 1.94 18.29 -6.32
C LEU A 132 2.22 16.83 -5.97
N GLU A 133 1.39 15.91 -6.47
CA GLU A 133 1.48 14.48 -6.20
C GLU A 133 1.34 13.62 -7.45
N ALA A 134 1.78 12.38 -7.34
CA ALA A 134 1.60 11.39 -8.39
C ALA A 134 0.11 11.05 -8.59
N LEU A 135 -0.25 10.68 -9.82
CA LEU A 135 -1.63 10.32 -10.20
C LEU A 135 -2.24 9.22 -9.31
N CYS A 136 -1.42 8.26 -8.87
CA CYS A 136 -1.87 7.21 -7.96
C CYS A 136 -2.31 7.76 -6.61
N THR A 137 -1.51 8.66 -6.01
CA THR A 137 -1.83 9.31 -4.74
C THR A 137 -3.05 10.20 -4.88
N MET A 138 -3.15 10.98 -5.96
CA MET A 138 -4.31 11.81 -6.24
C MET A 138 -5.58 10.97 -6.39
N GLY A 139 -5.56 9.92 -7.22
CA GLY A 139 -6.72 9.04 -7.42
C GLY A 139 -7.16 8.36 -6.12
N ARG A 140 -6.19 7.91 -5.32
CA ARG A 140 -6.45 7.33 -4.00
C ARG A 140 -7.16 8.31 -3.08
N LEU A 141 -6.64 9.54 -2.95
CA LEU A 141 -7.20 10.60 -2.11
C LEU A 141 -8.57 11.08 -2.58
N LEU A 142 -8.86 10.96 -3.87
CA LEU A 142 -10.12 11.38 -4.48
C LEU A 142 -11.12 10.22 -4.63
N GLY A 143 -10.74 8.98 -4.30
CA GLY A 143 -11.59 7.80 -4.44
C GLY A 143 -11.94 7.46 -5.90
N MET A 144 -11.00 7.68 -6.82
CA MET A 144 -11.19 7.45 -8.27
C MET A 144 -9.94 6.87 -8.93
N ASP A 145 -10.09 6.36 -10.15
CA ASP A 145 -9.01 5.72 -10.88
C ASP A 145 -8.00 6.72 -11.48
N ARG A 146 -6.79 6.25 -11.76
CA ARG A 146 -5.68 7.08 -12.25
C ARG A 146 -5.96 7.73 -13.60
N ALA A 147 -6.72 7.07 -14.47
CA ALA A 147 -7.03 7.60 -15.79
C ALA A 147 -8.10 8.69 -15.70
N SER A 148 -9.09 8.55 -14.81
CA SER A 148 -10.03 9.63 -14.47
C SER A 148 -9.30 10.87 -13.95
N VAL A 149 -8.34 10.70 -13.03
CA VAL A 149 -7.53 11.84 -12.55
C VAL A 149 -6.73 12.48 -13.67
N ARG A 150 -6.13 11.70 -14.56
CA ARG A 150 -5.39 12.24 -15.71
C ARG A 150 -6.29 13.09 -16.61
N GLY A 151 -7.47 12.58 -16.96
CA GLY A 151 -8.44 13.34 -17.75
C GLY A 151 -8.86 14.64 -17.07
N LEU A 152 -9.08 14.62 -15.76
CA LEU A 152 -9.36 15.83 -14.99
C LEU A 152 -8.18 16.82 -14.99
N LEU A 153 -6.94 16.35 -14.86
CA LEU A 153 -5.77 17.21 -14.92
C LEU A 153 -5.63 17.87 -16.29
N ASP A 154 -5.85 17.12 -17.37
CA ASP A 154 -5.80 17.65 -18.73
C ASP A 154 -6.85 18.76 -18.94
N ARG A 155 -8.03 18.62 -18.34
CA ARG A 155 -9.10 19.62 -18.42
C ARG A 155 -8.91 20.83 -17.50
N TYR A 156 -8.49 20.63 -16.26
CA TYR A 156 -8.54 21.68 -15.22
C TYR A 156 -7.17 22.22 -14.79
N ALA A 157 -6.12 21.39 -14.76
CA ALA A 157 -4.88 21.75 -14.07
C ALA A 157 -4.18 22.98 -14.65
N ARG A 158 -4.23 23.15 -15.98
CA ARG A 158 -3.56 24.24 -16.70
C ARG A 158 -4.14 25.64 -16.46
N VAL A 159 -5.37 25.71 -15.97
CA VAL A 159 -6.09 27.00 -15.81
C VAL A 159 -6.54 27.20 -14.38
N TYR A 160 -7.08 26.15 -13.75
CA TYR A 160 -7.77 26.24 -12.46
C TYR A 160 -6.98 25.62 -11.31
N GLY A 161 -5.73 25.20 -11.52
CA GLY A 161 -4.90 24.71 -10.43
C GLY A 161 -4.74 25.75 -9.31
N ILE A 162 -4.89 25.29 -8.07
CA ILE A 162 -4.74 26.15 -6.89
C ILE A 162 -3.32 25.99 -6.36
N PRO A 163 -2.45 27.00 -6.51
CA PRO A 163 -1.08 26.91 -6.02
C PRO A 163 -1.07 26.83 -4.49
N PRO A 164 -0.13 26.07 -3.90
CA PRO A 164 0.03 26.08 -2.45
C PRO A 164 0.44 27.47 -1.98
N SER A 165 0.01 27.86 -0.78
CA SER A 165 0.32 29.17 -0.18
C SER A 165 1.79 29.57 -0.39
N ARG A 166 2.07 30.83 -0.74
CA ARG A 166 3.44 31.34 -0.99
C ARG A 166 4.29 31.54 0.29
N ARG A 167 3.90 30.91 1.40
CA ARG A 167 4.58 31.02 2.69
C ARG A 167 5.91 30.28 2.68
N SER A 168 6.91 30.89 3.33
CA SER A 168 8.18 30.23 3.61
C SER A 168 7.96 29.07 4.59
N MET A 169 8.43 27.87 4.22
CA MET A 169 8.40 26.72 5.14
C MET A 169 9.31 26.91 6.37
N ARG A 170 10.19 27.92 6.38
CA ARG A 170 11.15 28.15 7.46
C ARG A 170 10.68 29.13 8.53
N THR A 171 9.58 29.84 8.29
CA THR A 171 9.11 30.86 9.21
C THR A 171 8.04 30.26 10.12
N PRO A 172 8.24 30.26 11.45
CA PRO A 172 7.22 29.79 12.38
C PRO A 172 5.95 30.65 12.28
N VAL A 173 4.78 30.01 12.32
CA VAL A 173 3.49 30.69 12.28
C VAL A 173 3.07 31.00 13.72
N PRO A 174 3.02 32.26 14.14
CA PRO A 174 2.60 32.62 15.50
C PRO A 174 1.12 32.26 15.71
N GLY A 175 0.77 31.75 16.89
CA GLY A 175 -0.62 31.41 17.24
C GLY A 175 -1.18 30.17 16.53
N LEU A 176 -0.31 29.28 16.05
CA LEU A 176 -0.73 28.05 15.38
C LEU A 176 -1.34 27.05 16.38
N GLY A 177 -2.66 26.86 16.30
CA GLY A 177 -3.43 25.96 17.15
C GLY A 177 -4.93 26.01 16.80
N PRO A 178 -5.82 25.43 17.62
CA PRO A 178 -7.26 25.48 17.40
C PRO A 178 -7.78 26.90 17.13
N GLY A 179 -8.64 27.05 16.11
CA GLY A 179 -9.14 28.35 15.64
C GLY A 179 -8.23 29.07 14.64
N HIS A 180 -6.97 28.64 14.47
CA HIS A 180 -6.11 29.16 13.41
C HIS A 180 -6.49 28.53 12.05
N PRO A 181 -6.70 29.31 10.96
CA PRO A 181 -7.23 28.76 9.71
C PRO A 181 -6.38 27.65 9.07
N ILE A 182 -5.04 27.72 9.19
CA ILE A 182 -4.16 26.64 8.73
C ILE A 182 -4.37 25.36 9.55
N PHE A 183 -4.56 25.49 10.85
CA PHE A 183 -4.78 24.36 11.73
C PHE A 183 -6.11 23.68 11.39
N GLU A 184 -7.18 24.47 11.20
CA GLU A 184 -8.48 23.95 10.81
C GLU A 184 -8.43 23.25 9.44
N ASP A 185 -7.77 23.83 8.44
CA ASP A 185 -7.57 23.20 7.13
C ASP A 185 -6.76 21.89 7.24
N MET A 186 -5.70 21.89 8.05
CA MET A 186 -4.88 20.70 8.30
C MET A 186 -5.70 19.59 8.96
N MET A 187 -6.48 19.91 9.99
CA MET A 187 -7.36 18.96 10.68
C MET A 187 -8.45 18.46 9.75
N ALA A 188 -9.06 19.34 8.94
CA ALA A 188 -10.05 18.96 7.95
C ALA A 188 -9.47 17.94 6.98
N LEU A 189 -8.32 18.25 6.34
CA LEU A 189 -7.62 17.35 5.41
C LEU A 189 -7.25 15.99 6.03
N ALA A 190 -6.82 16.00 7.28
CA ALA A 190 -6.38 14.80 7.98
C ALA A 190 -7.55 13.93 8.49
N ARG A 191 -8.77 14.49 8.63
CA ARG A 191 -10.01 13.76 8.97
C ARG A 191 -10.76 13.18 7.76
N ARG A 192 -10.35 13.51 6.53
CA ARG A 192 -11.01 13.06 5.29
C ARG A 192 -10.95 11.54 5.10
N ASP A 193 -11.77 11.05 4.18
CA ASP A 193 -11.75 9.66 3.71
C ASP A 193 -11.32 9.55 2.24
N PRO A 194 -10.07 9.11 1.94
CA PRO A 194 -9.03 8.74 2.90
C PRO A 194 -8.29 9.98 3.45
N PRO A 195 -7.61 9.84 4.60
CA PRO A 195 -6.94 10.97 5.24
C PRO A 195 -5.74 11.42 4.41
N VAL A 196 -5.55 12.75 4.32
CA VAL A 196 -4.37 13.34 3.66
C VAL A 196 -3.27 13.51 4.69
N LEU A 197 -2.19 12.74 4.55
CA LEU A 197 -1.12 12.65 5.55
C LEU A 197 0.28 12.79 4.95
N GLY A 198 1.27 12.82 5.84
CA GLY A 198 2.69 12.83 5.50
C GLY A 198 3.09 14.01 4.62
N ARG A 199 3.93 13.74 3.61
CA ARG A 199 4.51 14.77 2.74
C ARG A 199 3.46 15.57 1.98
N THR A 200 2.38 14.92 1.54
CA THR A 200 1.29 15.58 0.81
C THR A 200 0.58 16.62 1.69
N LEU A 201 0.27 16.27 2.94
CA LEU A 201 -0.30 17.24 3.89
C LEU A 201 0.64 18.42 4.10
N CYS A 202 1.92 18.15 4.39
CA CYS A 202 2.95 19.18 4.57
C CYS A 202 3.06 20.14 3.38
N ARG A 203 2.95 19.61 2.15
CA ARG A 203 2.97 20.41 0.91
C ARG A 203 1.71 21.27 0.76
N LEU A 204 0.54 20.73 1.09
CA LEU A 204 -0.74 21.42 0.96
C LEU A 204 -0.90 22.56 1.97
N VAL A 205 -0.47 22.36 3.22
CA VAL A 205 -0.53 23.38 4.28
C VAL A 205 0.75 24.23 4.36
N ARG A 206 1.80 23.86 3.60
CA ARG A 206 3.09 24.55 3.50
C ARG A 206 3.83 24.67 4.83
N MET A 207 3.85 23.57 5.58
CA MET A 207 4.52 23.50 6.89
C MET A 207 5.61 22.42 6.94
N PRO A 208 6.62 22.56 7.80
CA PRO A 208 7.58 21.49 8.08
C PRO A 208 6.89 20.25 8.63
N SER A 209 7.39 19.06 8.24
CA SER A 209 6.84 17.79 8.70
C SER A 209 6.84 17.67 10.22
N GLN A 210 7.90 18.13 10.89
CA GLN A 210 8.02 18.09 12.35
C GLN A 210 6.89 18.86 13.05
N VAL A 211 6.47 20.00 12.50
CA VAL A 211 5.39 20.82 13.08
C VAL A 211 4.03 20.17 12.82
N VAL A 212 3.82 19.66 11.60
CA VAL A 212 2.58 18.94 11.25
C VAL A 212 2.43 17.68 12.10
N GLU A 213 3.49 16.90 12.26
CA GLU A 213 3.52 15.70 13.09
C GLU A 213 3.29 16.02 14.57
N ALA A 214 3.90 17.08 15.10
CA ALA A 214 3.67 17.52 16.47
C ALA A 214 2.19 17.87 16.71
N LEU A 215 1.59 18.66 15.82
CA LEU A 215 0.19 19.05 15.94
C LEU A 215 -0.77 17.87 15.74
N LEU A 216 -0.48 16.96 14.81
CA LEU A 216 -1.27 15.73 14.65
C LEU A 216 -1.13 14.83 15.89
N LYS A 217 0.05 14.75 16.50
CA LYS A 217 0.27 13.96 17.71
C LYS A 217 -0.47 14.54 18.92
N GLU A 218 -0.56 15.86 18.99
CA GLU A 218 -1.27 16.54 20.08
C GLU A 218 -2.78 16.46 19.92
N HIS A 219 -3.30 16.72 18.71
CA HIS A 219 -4.74 16.92 18.51
C HIS A 219 -5.47 15.78 17.78
N MET A 220 -4.74 14.83 17.19
CA MET A 220 -5.34 13.69 16.48
C MET A 220 -4.43 12.45 16.48
N PRO A 221 -4.01 11.94 17.66
CA PRO A 221 -3.02 10.86 17.76
C PRO A 221 -3.49 9.55 17.13
N GLU A 222 -4.80 9.28 17.15
CA GLU A 222 -5.43 8.14 16.47
C GLU A 222 -5.03 8.03 15.00
N VAL A 223 -4.91 9.13 14.27
CA VAL A 223 -4.58 9.10 12.84
C VAL A 223 -3.11 8.72 12.59
N LEU A 224 -2.21 9.11 13.50
CA LEU A 224 -0.80 8.71 13.45
C LEU A 224 -0.58 7.26 13.89
N THR A 225 -1.44 6.73 14.75
CA THR A 225 -1.38 5.33 15.20
C THR A 225 -2.10 4.38 14.25
N MET A 226 -2.85 4.90 13.27
CA MET A 226 -3.41 4.07 12.21
C MET A 226 -2.27 3.43 11.41
N PRO A 227 -2.25 2.10 11.24
CA PRO A 227 -1.28 1.47 10.35
C PRO A 227 -1.45 2.07 8.95
N GLU A 228 -0.36 2.25 8.19
CA GLU A 228 -0.40 2.82 6.82
C GLU A 228 -1.46 2.13 5.93
N VAL A 229 -1.67 0.83 6.17
CA VAL A 229 -2.67 -0.01 5.50
C VAL A 229 -4.12 0.44 5.77
N ALA A 230 -4.37 1.14 6.87
CA ALA A 230 -5.66 1.74 7.22
C ALA A 230 -5.88 3.12 6.58
N GLN A 231 -4.86 3.77 6.04
CA GLN A 231 -4.93 5.13 5.51
C GLN A 231 -5.14 5.17 3.98
N GLY A 232 -5.20 4.00 3.32
CA GLY A 232 -4.98 3.87 1.88
C GLY A 232 -6.21 3.82 0.97
N VAL A 233 -7.44 3.63 1.46
CA VAL A 233 -8.60 3.39 0.59
C VAL A 233 -9.76 4.26 1.02
N CYS A 234 -10.41 4.94 0.06
CA CYS A 234 -11.66 5.65 0.29
C CYS A 234 -12.76 4.66 0.69
N ILE A 235 -13.14 4.65 1.96
CA ILE A 235 -14.12 3.72 2.53
C ILE A 235 -15.52 4.03 1.99
N HIS A 236 -15.86 5.30 1.82
CA HIS A 236 -17.12 5.74 1.24
C HIS A 236 -17.30 5.15 -0.17
N ARG A 237 -16.32 5.34 -1.07
CA ARG A 237 -16.40 4.79 -2.43
C ARG A 237 -16.29 3.26 -2.46
N LEU A 238 -15.54 2.65 -1.54
CA LEU A 238 -15.48 1.19 -1.40
C LEU A 238 -16.85 0.60 -1.00
N ARG A 239 -17.60 1.25 -0.10
CA ARG A 239 -18.96 0.83 0.29
C ARG A 239 -19.91 0.78 -0.90
N GLU A 240 -19.83 1.76 -1.79
CA GLU A 240 -20.65 1.76 -3.01
C GLU A 240 -20.18 0.66 -3.97
N LEU A 241 -18.87 0.45 -4.14
CA LEU A 241 -18.32 -0.59 -5.02
C LEU A 241 -18.70 -2.02 -4.62
N VAL A 242 -18.73 -2.34 -3.33
CA VAL A 242 -19.10 -3.70 -2.87
C VAL A 242 -20.58 -4.03 -3.10
N THR A 243 -21.41 -3.01 -3.36
CA THR A 243 -22.83 -3.18 -3.70
C THR A 243 -23.11 -3.36 -5.19
N VAL A 244 -22.08 -3.26 -6.04
CA VAL A 244 -22.24 -3.40 -7.49
C VAL A 244 -22.63 -4.83 -7.88
N SER A 245 -23.62 -4.97 -8.77
CA SER A 245 -23.99 -6.24 -9.41
C SER A 245 -23.77 -6.17 -10.93
N PRO A 246 -23.12 -7.16 -11.54
CA PRO A 246 -22.45 -8.31 -10.91
C PRO A 246 -21.29 -7.87 -10.00
N ALA A 247 -20.99 -8.68 -8.97
CA ALA A 247 -19.96 -8.36 -7.98
C ALA A 247 -18.60 -8.14 -8.64
N LEU A 248 -17.95 -7.02 -8.32
CA LEU A 248 -16.65 -6.67 -8.87
C LEU A 248 -15.52 -7.43 -8.19
N SER A 249 -14.48 -7.77 -8.95
CA SER A 249 -13.28 -8.36 -8.38
C SER A 249 -12.55 -7.33 -7.51
N ARG A 250 -11.81 -7.81 -6.49
CA ARG A 250 -10.99 -6.94 -5.63
C ARG A 250 -9.92 -6.18 -6.42
N ARG A 251 -9.47 -6.74 -7.55
CA ARG A 251 -8.54 -6.09 -8.48
C ARG A 251 -9.23 -4.95 -9.22
N SER A 252 -10.43 -5.18 -9.74
CA SER A 252 -11.20 -4.15 -10.44
C SER A 252 -11.54 -3.00 -9.48
N MET A 253 -11.92 -3.31 -8.24
CA MET A 253 -12.12 -2.30 -7.19
C MET A 253 -10.83 -1.51 -6.88
N SER A 254 -9.67 -2.18 -6.85
CA SER A 254 -8.40 -1.51 -6.55
C SER A 254 -7.96 -0.57 -7.68
N VAL A 255 -8.24 -0.92 -8.93
CA VAL A 255 -8.07 -0.04 -10.10
C VAL A 255 -8.96 1.20 -9.96
N LEU A 256 -10.26 1.00 -9.66
CA LEU A 256 -11.24 2.08 -9.51
C LEU A 256 -10.92 3.04 -8.35
N LEU A 257 -10.23 2.57 -7.32
CA LEU A 257 -9.84 3.36 -6.14
C LEU A 257 -8.36 3.77 -6.15
N SER A 258 -7.63 3.50 -7.22
CA SER A 258 -6.18 3.76 -7.35
C SER A 258 -5.32 3.21 -6.20
N CYS A 259 -5.72 2.08 -5.62
CA CYS A 259 -5.03 1.42 -4.51
C CYS A 259 -4.65 -0.03 -4.84
N ASP A 260 -4.05 -0.75 -3.90
CA ASP A 260 -3.72 -2.17 -4.07
C ASP A 260 -4.88 -3.08 -3.59
N ALA A 261 -5.00 -4.25 -4.23
CA ALA A 261 -6.06 -5.20 -3.93
C ALA A 261 -6.01 -5.78 -2.50
N PHE A 262 -4.84 -5.75 -1.84
CA PHE A 262 -4.69 -6.21 -0.47
C PHE A 262 -5.28 -5.20 0.53
N SER A 263 -5.05 -3.91 0.31
CA SER A 263 -5.68 -2.82 1.05
C SER A 263 -7.20 -2.85 0.90
N VAL A 264 -7.72 -3.01 -0.33
CA VAL A 264 -9.17 -3.20 -0.57
C VAL A 264 -9.70 -4.36 0.27
N ARG A 265 -9.06 -5.53 0.19
CA ARG A 265 -9.47 -6.70 0.95
C ARG A 265 -9.52 -6.43 2.44
N ARG A 266 -8.44 -5.89 3.03
CA ARG A 266 -8.39 -5.62 4.48
C ARG A 266 -9.46 -4.61 4.88
N LYS A 267 -9.74 -3.61 4.06
CA LYS A 267 -10.77 -2.61 4.34
C LYS A 267 -12.17 -3.19 4.29
N ILE A 268 -12.44 -4.12 3.37
CA ILE A 268 -13.68 -4.92 3.43
C ILE A 268 -13.69 -5.75 4.72
N GLU A 269 -12.57 -6.39 5.11
CA GLU A 269 -12.51 -7.23 6.31
C GLU A 269 -12.85 -6.46 7.60
N VAL A 270 -12.42 -5.20 7.69
CA VAL A 270 -12.62 -4.34 8.86
C VAL A 270 -13.97 -3.62 8.86
N HIS A 271 -14.35 -3.01 7.73
CA HIS A 271 -15.48 -2.07 7.71
C HIS A 271 -16.76 -2.62 7.09
N MET A 272 -16.67 -3.72 6.31
CA MET A 272 -17.75 -4.34 5.54
C MET A 272 -17.62 -5.87 5.57
N PRO A 273 -17.44 -6.50 6.76
CA PRO A 273 -17.14 -7.94 6.86
C PRO A 273 -18.20 -8.84 6.21
N GLU A 274 -19.45 -8.35 6.08
CA GLU A 274 -20.55 -8.99 5.38
C GLU A 274 -20.28 -9.25 3.89
N TYR A 275 -19.50 -8.38 3.22
CA TYR A 275 -19.21 -8.49 1.80
C TYR A 275 -17.99 -9.39 1.50
N LEU A 276 -17.33 -9.95 2.52
CA LEU A 276 -16.12 -10.74 2.34
C LEU A 276 -16.32 -12.03 1.55
N ASP A 277 -17.49 -12.64 1.74
CA ASP A 277 -17.85 -13.94 1.19
C ASP A 277 -18.63 -13.82 -0.12
N VAL A 278 -18.78 -12.60 -0.64
CA VAL A 278 -19.35 -12.36 -1.97
C VAL A 278 -18.41 -12.94 -3.03
N HIS A 279 -18.92 -13.90 -3.79
CA HIS A 279 -18.16 -14.59 -4.84
C HIS A 279 -18.17 -13.78 -6.12
N VAL A 280 -16.98 -13.59 -6.66
CA VAL A 280 -16.79 -13.05 -8.00
C VAL A 280 -16.37 -14.20 -8.89
N PHE A 281 -17.11 -14.43 -9.98
CA PHE A 281 -16.74 -15.45 -10.95
C PHE A 281 -15.48 -14.99 -11.67
N THR A 282 -14.38 -15.72 -11.46
CA THR A 282 -13.10 -15.46 -12.13
C THR A 282 -12.93 -16.27 -13.41
N ILE A 283 -13.89 -17.16 -13.70
CA ILE A 283 -13.90 -17.98 -14.91
C ILE A 283 -14.49 -17.18 -16.08
N PRO A 284 -13.94 -17.31 -17.30
CA PRO A 284 -14.51 -16.66 -18.48
C PRO A 284 -15.98 -17.03 -18.67
N PRO A 285 -16.83 -16.10 -19.17
CA PRO A 285 -18.27 -16.32 -19.31
C PRO A 285 -18.62 -17.58 -20.12
N GLY A 286 -17.90 -17.85 -21.21
CA GLY A 286 -18.11 -19.07 -22.01
C GLY A 286 -17.84 -20.36 -21.22
N LYS A 287 -16.77 -20.39 -20.41
CA LYS A 287 -16.48 -21.54 -19.53
C LYS A 287 -17.48 -21.67 -18.39
N GLN A 288 -17.99 -20.55 -17.87
CA GLN A 288 -19.06 -20.56 -16.87
C GLN A 288 -20.36 -21.15 -17.42
N GLN A 289 -20.73 -20.78 -18.65
CA GLN A 289 -21.89 -21.35 -19.34
C GLN A 289 -21.69 -22.83 -19.64
N ALA A 290 -20.52 -23.24 -20.14
CA ALA A 290 -20.18 -24.66 -20.36
C ALA A 290 -20.26 -25.46 -19.04
N LEU A 291 -19.68 -24.93 -17.96
CA LEU A 291 -19.77 -25.55 -16.64
C LEU A 291 -21.22 -25.68 -16.15
N ARG A 292 -22.04 -24.64 -16.32
CA ARG A 292 -23.47 -24.69 -15.99
C ARG A 292 -24.19 -25.76 -16.82
N ALA A 293 -23.93 -25.84 -18.13
CA ALA A 293 -24.55 -26.80 -19.03
C ALA A 293 -24.21 -28.25 -18.62
N VAL A 294 -22.93 -28.56 -18.41
CA VAL A 294 -22.49 -29.90 -17.97
C VAL A 294 -23.07 -30.28 -16.61
N LEU A 295 -23.12 -29.33 -15.66
CA LEU A 295 -23.70 -29.58 -14.33
C LEU A 295 -25.24 -29.70 -14.34
N ALA A 296 -25.91 -29.14 -15.35
CA ALA A 296 -27.36 -29.19 -15.52
C ALA A 296 -27.83 -30.39 -16.36
N ASP A 297 -26.93 -30.97 -17.17
CA ASP A 297 -27.28 -32.04 -18.11
C ASP A 297 -27.78 -33.30 -17.37
N ARG A 298 -29.06 -33.62 -17.56
CA ARG A 298 -29.77 -34.78 -16.97
C ARG A 298 -29.68 -36.05 -17.82
N SER A 299 -29.17 -35.97 -19.05
CA SER A 299 -29.06 -37.11 -19.94
C SER A 299 -27.90 -38.05 -19.57
N ILE A 300 -26.88 -37.53 -18.88
CA ILE A 300 -25.70 -38.30 -18.45
C ILE A 300 -26.01 -39.09 -17.17
N VAL A 301 -26.20 -40.40 -17.30
CA VAL A 301 -26.45 -41.35 -16.20
C VAL A 301 -25.40 -42.47 -16.23
N PRO A 302 -24.62 -42.69 -15.14
CA PRO A 302 -24.62 -41.94 -13.89
C PRO A 302 -24.08 -40.52 -14.05
N ALA A 303 -24.43 -39.61 -13.14
CA ALA A 303 -23.95 -38.22 -13.17
C ALA A 303 -22.41 -38.18 -13.25
N PRO A 304 -21.81 -37.30 -14.08
CA PRO A 304 -20.39 -37.32 -14.38
C PRO A 304 -19.53 -37.12 -13.12
N THR A 305 -18.32 -37.66 -13.13
CA THR A 305 -17.35 -37.44 -12.03
C THR A 305 -16.88 -35.97 -12.03
N GLN A 306 -16.33 -35.49 -10.89
CA GLN A 306 -15.76 -34.14 -10.86
C GLN A 306 -14.63 -33.95 -11.88
N ALA A 307 -13.89 -35.01 -12.20
CA ALA A 307 -12.81 -34.96 -13.20
C ALA A 307 -13.38 -34.81 -14.63
N GLU A 308 -14.41 -35.59 -14.98
CA GLU A 308 -15.13 -35.48 -16.25
C GLU A 308 -15.77 -34.09 -16.41
N VAL A 309 -16.43 -33.57 -15.37
CA VAL A 309 -17.01 -32.21 -15.42
C VAL A 309 -15.93 -31.16 -15.71
N CYS A 310 -14.77 -31.26 -15.06
CA CYS A 310 -13.64 -30.35 -15.31
C CYS A 310 -13.16 -30.44 -16.77
N GLN A 311 -13.04 -31.66 -17.30
CA GLN A 311 -12.61 -31.92 -18.68
C GLN A 311 -13.62 -31.36 -19.69
N LEU A 312 -14.90 -31.68 -19.54
CA LEU A 312 -15.97 -31.27 -20.47
C LEU A 312 -16.20 -29.76 -20.46
N ALA A 313 -16.14 -29.11 -19.28
CA ALA A 313 -16.32 -27.67 -19.17
C ALA A 313 -15.02 -26.86 -19.38
N GLY A 314 -13.87 -27.52 -19.48
CA GLY A 314 -12.57 -26.87 -19.61
C GLY A 314 -12.18 -25.98 -18.42
N VAL A 315 -12.60 -26.36 -17.21
CA VAL A 315 -12.32 -25.64 -15.95
C VAL A 315 -11.47 -26.50 -15.02
N ASP A 316 -10.71 -25.87 -14.13
CA ASP A 316 -9.97 -26.59 -13.11
C ASP A 316 -10.88 -27.05 -11.94
N LEU A 317 -10.35 -27.97 -11.14
CA LEU A 317 -11.05 -28.55 -10.00
C LEU A 317 -11.33 -27.52 -8.88
N TYR A 318 -10.51 -26.47 -8.77
CA TYR A 318 -10.72 -25.40 -7.79
C TYR A 318 -11.92 -24.54 -8.18
N ALA A 319 -12.04 -24.16 -9.45
CA ALA A 319 -13.16 -23.45 -10.03
C ALA A 319 -14.45 -24.25 -9.90
N LEU A 320 -14.44 -25.55 -10.23
CA LEU A 320 -15.60 -26.44 -10.04
C LEU A 320 -16.05 -26.47 -8.57
N ARG A 321 -15.12 -26.63 -7.62
CA ARG A 321 -15.45 -26.69 -6.19
C ARG A 321 -15.93 -25.36 -5.60
N THR A 322 -15.47 -24.25 -6.16
CA THR A 322 -15.81 -22.90 -5.69
C THR A 322 -17.13 -22.42 -6.27
N PHE A 323 -17.29 -22.54 -7.59
CA PHE A 323 -18.38 -21.96 -8.36
C PHE A 323 -19.47 -22.96 -8.74
N GLY A 324 -19.15 -24.25 -8.88
CA GLY A 324 -20.14 -25.28 -9.21
C GLY A 324 -21.37 -25.28 -8.29
N PRO A 325 -21.21 -25.25 -6.95
CA PRO A 325 -22.34 -25.13 -6.03
C PRO A 325 -23.22 -23.89 -6.25
N LEU A 326 -22.64 -22.79 -6.77
CA LEU A 326 -23.37 -21.55 -7.04
C LEU A 326 -24.09 -21.59 -8.39
N LEU A 327 -23.64 -22.45 -9.31
CA LEU A 327 -24.19 -22.55 -10.67
C LEU A 327 -25.32 -23.58 -10.76
N HIS A 328 -25.16 -24.74 -10.13
CA HIS A 328 -26.15 -25.82 -10.21
C HIS A 328 -26.02 -26.85 -9.08
N ALA A 329 -26.50 -26.50 -7.88
CA ALA A 329 -26.31 -27.31 -6.68
C ALA A 329 -26.92 -28.73 -6.74
N GLU A 330 -27.96 -28.96 -7.55
CA GLU A 330 -28.61 -30.28 -7.70
C GLU A 330 -27.68 -31.38 -8.20
N TYR A 331 -26.53 -31.02 -8.82
CA TYR A 331 -25.50 -31.98 -9.19
C TYR A 331 -25.07 -32.85 -7.99
N ALA A 332 -25.08 -32.31 -6.76
CA ALA A 332 -24.76 -33.07 -5.55
C ALA A 332 -25.71 -34.26 -5.35
N VAL A 333 -27.02 -34.01 -5.47
CA VAL A 333 -28.05 -35.03 -5.28
C VAL A 333 -27.95 -36.10 -6.36
N ARG A 334 -27.77 -35.70 -7.61
CA ARG A 334 -27.63 -36.64 -8.73
C ARG A 334 -26.38 -37.52 -8.62
N ARG A 335 -25.28 -36.99 -8.05
CA ARG A 335 -24.00 -37.71 -7.96
C ARG A 335 -23.84 -38.51 -6.67
N TRP A 336 -24.40 -38.06 -5.55
CA TRP A 336 -24.16 -38.64 -4.23
C TRP A 336 -25.44 -39.03 -3.47
N GLY A 337 -26.63 -38.77 -4.03
CA GLY A 337 -27.91 -38.97 -3.37
C GLY A 337 -28.33 -37.80 -2.48
N GLU A 338 -29.59 -37.83 -2.06
CA GLU A 338 -30.14 -36.89 -1.08
C GLU A 338 -29.59 -37.17 0.32
N LEU A 339 -29.50 -36.12 1.15
CA LEU A 339 -29.20 -36.29 2.56
C LEU A 339 -30.45 -36.78 3.31
N PRO A 340 -30.29 -37.67 4.30
CA PRO A 340 -31.39 -38.06 5.19
C PRO A 340 -32.01 -36.82 5.87
N PRO A 341 -33.34 -36.78 6.11
CA PRO A 341 -34.01 -35.63 6.72
C PRO A 341 -33.38 -35.18 8.04
N ALA A 342 -33.00 -36.12 8.90
CA ALA A 342 -32.33 -35.82 10.17
C ALA A 342 -30.99 -35.08 9.98
N MET A 343 -30.22 -35.42 8.95
CA MET A 343 -28.98 -34.72 8.62
C MET A 343 -29.25 -33.33 8.02
N VAL A 344 -30.33 -33.17 7.26
CA VAL A 344 -30.75 -31.86 6.73
C VAL A 344 -31.14 -30.93 7.88
N ASP A 345 -31.88 -31.43 8.87
CA ASP A 345 -32.25 -30.65 10.06
C ASP A 345 -31.03 -30.29 10.89
N GLN A 346 -30.09 -31.23 11.07
CA GLN A 346 -28.82 -30.95 11.72
C GLN A 346 -28.00 -29.91 10.95
N LEU A 347 -27.93 -30.01 9.61
CA LEU A 347 -27.25 -29.03 8.76
C LEU A 347 -27.86 -27.63 8.94
N ARG A 348 -29.19 -27.51 8.89
CA ARG A 348 -29.90 -26.24 9.11
C ARG A 348 -29.65 -25.69 10.51
N ALA A 349 -29.62 -26.54 11.53
CA ALA A 349 -29.29 -26.13 12.89
C ALA A 349 -27.85 -25.58 12.99
N LEU A 350 -26.88 -26.22 12.33
CA LEU A 350 -25.49 -25.74 12.30
C LEU A 350 -25.35 -24.42 11.53
N LEU A 351 -26.03 -24.29 10.40
CA LEU A 351 -26.06 -23.07 9.59
C LEU A 351 -26.64 -21.88 10.38
N ARG A 352 -27.71 -22.10 11.17
CA ARG A 352 -28.32 -21.08 12.02
C ARG A 352 -27.40 -20.54 13.11
N LYS A 353 -26.42 -21.34 13.59
CA LYS A 353 -25.45 -20.90 14.61
C LYS A 353 -24.45 -19.85 14.09
N ARG A 354 -24.20 -19.79 12.77
CA ARG A 354 -23.34 -18.78 12.09
C ARG A 354 -21.91 -18.60 12.66
N CYS A 355 -21.41 -19.60 13.38
CA CYS A 355 -20.06 -19.57 13.97
C CYS A 355 -19.16 -20.69 13.43
N HIS A 356 -19.75 -21.74 12.85
CA HIS A 356 -19.00 -22.91 12.40
C HIS A 356 -18.37 -22.69 11.03
N SER A 357 -17.16 -23.22 10.87
CA SER A 357 -16.54 -23.32 9.56
C SER A 357 -17.16 -24.44 8.73
N VAL A 358 -16.99 -24.39 7.40
CA VAL A 358 -17.46 -25.48 6.52
C VAL A 358 -16.78 -26.81 6.87
N ARG A 359 -15.54 -26.76 7.37
CA ARG A 359 -14.85 -27.96 7.87
C ARG A 359 -15.53 -28.53 9.11
N GLU A 360 -15.74 -27.72 10.14
CA GLU A 360 -16.37 -28.17 11.38
C GLU A 360 -17.78 -28.73 11.15
N MET A 361 -18.56 -28.09 10.28
CA MET A 361 -19.88 -28.60 9.93
C MET A 361 -19.79 -29.94 9.22
N ALA A 362 -18.80 -30.13 8.34
CA ALA A 362 -18.60 -31.38 7.62
C ALA A 362 -18.21 -32.51 8.59
N ASP A 363 -17.31 -32.22 9.53
CA ASP A 363 -16.88 -33.16 10.56
C ASP A 363 -18.06 -33.57 11.47
N GLN A 364 -18.90 -32.61 11.89
CA GLN A 364 -20.10 -32.90 12.71
C GLN A 364 -21.19 -33.68 11.98
N LEU A 365 -21.27 -33.55 10.65
CA LEU A 365 -22.22 -34.28 9.80
C LEU A 365 -21.63 -35.60 9.27
N GLY A 366 -20.36 -35.91 9.55
CA GLY A 366 -19.68 -37.09 8.98
C GLY A 366 -19.57 -37.06 7.45
N LEU A 367 -19.56 -35.86 6.84
CA LEU A 367 -19.50 -35.67 5.39
C LEU A 367 -18.13 -35.17 4.93
N PRO A 368 -17.67 -35.54 3.72
CA PRO A 368 -16.51 -34.88 3.14
C PRO A 368 -16.78 -33.38 2.90
N VAL A 369 -15.89 -32.52 3.37
CA VAL A 369 -15.94 -31.06 3.17
C VAL A 369 -16.23 -30.65 1.71
N LYS A 370 -15.67 -31.40 0.76
CA LYS A 370 -15.83 -31.16 -0.69
C LYS A 370 -17.29 -31.31 -1.16
N ARG A 371 -18.10 -32.12 -0.47
CA ARG A 371 -19.53 -32.34 -0.77
C ARG A 371 -20.41 -31.34 -0.04
N LEU A 372 -20.05 -30.98 1.19
CA LEU A 372 -20.89 -30.14 2.04
C LEU A 372 -21.27 -28.80 1.38
N ARG A 373 -20.34 -28.13 0.68
CA ARG A 373 -20.65 -26.86 -0.03
C ARG A 373 -21.80 -27.01 -1.03
N TRP A 374 -21.87 -28.15 -1.72
CA TRP A 374 -22.93 -28.43 -2.68
C TRP A 374 -24.26 -28.64 -1.97
N TYR A 375 -24.27 -29.44 -0.90
CA TYR A 375 -25.49 -29.68 -0.12
C TYR A 375 -26.01 -28.41 0.57
N ILE A 376 -25.12 -27.57 1.14
CA ILE A 376 -25.54 -26.26 1.67
C ILE A 376 -26.24 -25.46 0.58
N LYS A 377 -25.68 -25.37 -0.63
CA LYS A 377 -26.29 -24.61 -1.71
C LYS A 377 -27.56 -25.23 -2.28
N HIS A 378 -27.74 -26.55 -2.16
CA HIS A 378 -28.95 -27.23 -2.58
C HIS A 378 -30.10 -27.00 -1.58
N TYR A 379 -29.86 -27.20 -0.28
CA TYR A 379 -30.89 -27.08 0.76
C TYR A 379 -31.11 -25.65 1.24
N GLU A 380 -30.10 -24.79 1.15
CA GLU A 380 -30.11 -23.38 1.58
C GLU A 380 -29.46 -22.50 0.49
N PRO A 381 -30.13 -22.29 -0.67
CA PRO A 381 -29.53 -21.60 -1.82
C PRO A 381 -29.07 -20.17 -1.51
N GLY A 382 -29.76 -19.48 -0.59
CA GLY A 382 -29.40 -18.13 -0.13
C GLY A 382 -28.11 -18.05 0.69
N ALA A 383 -27.61 -19.17 1.24
CA ALA A 383 -26.49 -19.16 2.17
C ALA A 383 -25.19 -18.66 1.53
N MET A 384 -24.52 -17.70 2.17
CA MET A 384 -23.24 -17.17 1.68
C MET A 384 -22.10 -18.06 2.18
N LEU A 385 -21.51 -18.81 1.26
CA LEU A 385 -20.43 -19.74 1.61
C LEU A 385 -19.10 -19.00 1.69
N PRO A 386 -18.30 -19.17 2.75
CA PRO A 386 -16.99 -18.53 2.81
C PRO A 386 -16.06 -19.07 1.73
N ARG A 387 -15.19 -18.21 1.18
CA ARG A 387 -14.20 -18.65 0.17
C ARG A 387 -13.18 -19.63 0.77
N ARG A 388 -12.83 -19.43 2.05
CA ARG A 388 -11.95 -20.34 2.80
C ARG A 388 -12.80 -21.38 3.52
N ILE A 389 -12.41 -22.65 3.41
CA ILE A 389 -13.07 -23.78 4.07
C ILE A 389 -13.09 -23.62 5.61
N ASN A 390 -12.02 -23.06 6.17
CA ASN A 390 -11.87 -22.84 7.62
C ASN A 390 -12.45 -21.48 8.07
N GLY A 391 -13.01 -20.69 7.15
CA GLY A 391 -13.70 -19.46 7.53
C GLY A 391 -15.06 -19.79 8.14
N PRO A 392 -15.52 -19.08 9.18
CA PRO A 392 -16.86 -19.26 9.70
C PRO A 392 -17.89 -18.84 8.65
N LEU A 393 -19.01 -19.53 8.59
CA LEU A 393 -20.15 -19.09 7.79
C LEU A 393 -20.83 -17.92 8.51
N ARG A 394 -20.66 -16.71 7.99
CA ARG A 394 -21.16 -15.49 8.64
C ARG A 394 -22.64 -15.23 8.35
N GLN A 395 -23.11 -15.66 7.18
CA GLN A 395 -24.38 -15.20 6.62
C GLN A 395 -25.14 -16.27 5.86
N LEU A 396 -26.46 -16.29 6.08
CA LEU A 396 -27.40 -17.20 5.42
C LEU A 396 -28.16 -16.55 4.26
N ALA A 397 -28.00 -15.24 4.09
CA ALA A 397 -28.57 -14.48 3.00
C ALA A 397 -27.52 -13.50 2.47
N PRO A 398 -27.63 -13.04 1.22
CA PRO A 398 -26.80 -11.95 0.70
C PRO A 398 -26.91 -10.70 1.58
N PRO A 399 -25.83 -9.89 1.68
CA PRO A 399 -25.88 -8.61 2.40
C PRO A 399 -26.99 -7.70 1.88
N ALA A 400 -27.65 -7.00 2.80
CA ALA A 400 -28.62 -5.97 2.45
C ALA A 400 -27.93 -4.88 1.60
N GLY A 401 -28.43 -4.66 0.39
CA GLY A 401 -27.88 -3.68 -0.56
C GLY A 401 -26.96 -4.25 -1.63
N LEU A 402 -26.62 -5.55 -1.62
CA LEU A 402 -25.96 -6.17 -2.77
C LEU A 402 -26.85 -6.05 -4.01
N GLY A 403 -26.32 -5.47 -5.09
CA GLY A 403 -27.07 -5.17 -6.31
C GLY A 403 -27.80 -3.82 -6.31
N ARG A 404 -27.52 -2.93 -5.35
CA ARG A 404 -28.02 -1.54 -5.37
C ARG A 404 -27.58 -0.76 -6.60
N LEU A 405 -26.39 -1.06 -7.12
CA LEU A 405 -25.81 -0.40 -8.27
C LEU A 405 -25.44 -1.42 -9.34
N THR A 406 -25.58 -1.03 -10.61
CA THR A 406 -24.83 -1.67 -11.70
C THR A 406 -23.48 -0.98 -11.86
N LEU A 407 -22.54 -1.61 -12.58
CA LEU A 407 -21.26 -0.97 -12.90
C LEU A 407 -21.47 0.35 -13.67
N GLU A 408 -22.42 0.38 -14.59
CA GLU A 408 -22.77 1.57 -15.36
C GLU A 408 -23.33 2.69 -14.48
N MET A 409 -24.24 2.37 -13.55
CA MET A 409 -24.75 3.35 -12.58
C MET A 409 -23.64 3.90 -11.69
N TYR A 410 -22.75 3.02 -11.22
CA TYR A 410 -21.59 3.43 -10.43
C TYR A 410 -20.72 4.42 -11.21
N VAL A 411 -20.31 4.04 -12.42
CA VAL A 411 -19.39 4.84 -13.24
C VAL A 411 -20.03 6.19 -13.63
N ASN A 412 -21.31 6.22 -13.98
CA ASN A 412 -22.01 7.46 -14.32
C ASN A 412 -22.16 8.43 -13.13
N ARG A 413 -22.34 7.88 -11.92
CA ARG A 413 -22.51 8.66 -10.70
C ARG A 413 -21.17 9.19 -10.17
N PHE A 414 -20.14 8.35 -10.20
CA PHE A 414 -18.95 8.53 -9.38
C PHE A 414 -17.68 8.85 -10.17
N LEU A 415 -17.66 8.64 -11.49
CA LEU A 415 -16.53 8.98 -12.34
C LEU A 415 -16.82 10.21 -13.22
N PRO A 416 -15.79 11.04 -13.46
CA PRO A 416 -15.91 12.23 -14.27
C PRO A 416 -16.14 11.89 -15.75
N GLU A 417 -16.54 12.87 -16.54
CA GLU A 417 -16.85 12.68 -17.97
C GLU A 417 -15.62 12.33 -18.81
N GLU A 418 -14.44 12.74 -18.34
CA GLU A 418 -13.15 12.45 -18.95
C GLU A 418 -12.69 11.01 -18.70
N SER A 419 -13.38 10.27 -17.81
CA SER A 419 -13.00 8.91 -17.47
C SER A 419 -13.10 7.99 -18.68
N PRO A 420 -12.02 7.28 -19.06
CA PRO A 420 -12.11 6.28 -20.12
C PRO A 420 -12.98 5.08 -19.71
N ILE A 421 -13.03 4.77 -18.41
CA ILE A 421 -13.89 3.69 -17.88
C ILE A 421 -15.36 4.04 -18.08
N ARG A 422 -15.72 5.33 -18.08
CA ARG A 422 -17.07 5.78 -18.41
C ARG A 422 -17.45 5.59 -19.86
N ARG A 423 -16.50 5.71 -20.79
CA ARG A 423 -16.75 5.46 -22.21
C ARG A 423 -16.91 3.97 -22.51
N ASN A 424 -16.33 3.10 -21.68
CA ASN A 424 -16.45 1.65 -21.80
C ASN A 424 -16.57 1.00 -20.40
N PRO A 425 -17.77 1.01 -19.78
CA PRO A 425 -17.98 0.49 -18.44
C PRO A 425 -18.06 -1.04 -18.46
N SER A 426 -16.93 -1.70 -18.73
CA SER A 426 -16.81 -3.16 -18.71
C SER A 426 -15.73 -3.62 -17.73
N VAL A 427 -16.00 -4.73 -17.02
CA VAL A 427 -15.04 -5.34 -16.08
C VAL A 427 -13.76 -5.75 -16.80
N GLU A 428 -13.88 -6.27 -18.03
CA GLU A 428 -12.73 -6.64 -18.87
C GLU A 428 -11.85 -5.45 -19.23
N PHE A 429 -12.44 -4.28 -19.50
CA PHE A 429 -11.68 -3.07 -19.73
C PHE A 429 -10.96 -2.60 -18.46
N ILE A 430 -11.64 -2.61 -17.31
CA ILE A 430 -11.05 -2.24 -16.01
C ILE A 430 -9.89 -3.18 -15.66
N ASP A 431 -10.05 -4.48 -15.86
CA ASP A 431 -9.02 -5.47 -15.56
C ASP A 431 -7.81 -5.34 -16.52
N ARG A 432 -8.05 -5.02 -17.80
CA ARG A 432 -6.97 -4.69 -18.76
C ARG A 432 -6.19 -3.45 -18.34
N LEU A 433 -6.87 -2.36 -17.97
CA LEU A 433 -6.21 -1.16 -17.43
C LEU A 433 -5.36 -1.49 -16.20
N GLY A 434 -5.87 -2.33 -15.30
CA GLY A 434 -5.11 -2.80 -14.15
C GLY A 434 -3.86 -3.60 -14.54
N ALA A 435 -3.95 -4.46 -15.56
CA ALA A 435 -2.81 -5.21 -16.07
C ALA A 435 -1.77 -4.31 -16.74
N GLU A 436 -2.21 -3.34 -17.55
CA GLU A 436 -1.33 -2.35 -18.18
C GLU A 436 -0.58 -1.52 -17.15
N TRP A 437 -1.22 -1.15 -16.04
CA TRP A 437 -0.57 -0.38 -14.99
C TRP A 437 0.38 -1.21 -14.14
N GLU A 438 0.09 -2.48 -13.90
CA GLU A 438 1.02 -3.40 -13.25
C GLU A 438 2.25 -3.67 -14.14
N ALA A 439 2.04 -3.84 -15.44
CA ALA A 439 3.11 -3.97 -16.43
C ALA A 439 3.93 -2.67 -16.55
N GLY A 440 3.27 -1.52 -16.60
CA GLY A 440 3.90 -0.20 -16.66
C GLY A 440 4.64 0.17 -15.38
N ALA A 441 4.10 -0.16 -14.20
CA ALA A 441 4.81 0.01 -12.92
C ALA A 441 6.01 -0.95 -12.78
N SER A 442 6.00 -2.06 -13.52
CA SER A 442 7.16 -2.96 -13.63
C SER A 442 8.22 -2.45 -14.63
N ALA A 443 7.87 -1.50 -15.52
CA ALA A 443 8.74 -0.90 -16.51
C ALA A 443 9.13 0.57 -16.21
N GLY A 444 8.45 1.24 -15.27
CA GLY A 444 8.67 2.64 -14.93
C GLY A 444 8.16 2.93 -13.51
N GLY A 445 9.11 3.09 -12.57
CA GLY A 445 8.81 3.19 -11.14
C GLY A 445 9.76 4.09 -10.34
N ALA A 446 10.03 5.30 -10.86
CA ALA A 446 10.35 6.56 -10.16
C ALA A 446 11.64 6.67 -9.30
N GLY A 447 12.55 7.62 -9.56
CA GLY A 447 12.21 9.03 -9.77
C GLY A 447 13.06 9.81 -10.77
N SER A 448 12.49 10.97 -11.12
CA SER A 448 12.97 12.01 -12.05
C SER A 448 12.62 11.79 -13.51
N GLU A 449 11.55 12.45 -13.96
CA GLU A 449 11.65 13.20 -15.22
C GLU A 449 11.93 14.65 -14.86
N PRO A 450 12.92 15.27 -15.53
CA PRO A 450 12.55 16.09 -16.68
C PRO A 450 13.49 15.92 -17.88
N GLY A 451 12.91 15.94 -19.08
CA GLY A 451 13.59 16.41 -20.29
C GLY A 451 14.94 15.80 -20.65
N SER A 452 14.95 14.59 -21.21
CA SER A 452 15.89 14.23 -22.27
C SER A 452 15.46 12.92 -22.90
N ARG A 453 15.46 12.88 -24.23
CA ARG A 453 15.53 11.63 -25.00
C ARG A 453 16.83 10.91 -24.61
N ALA A 454 16.79 10.09 -23.58
CA ALA A 454 17.75 9.02 -23.38
C ALA A 454 17.00 7.72 -23.67
N ARG A 455 17.43 7.04 -24.75
CA ARG A 455 17.03 5.65 -25.03
C ARG A 455 17.12 4.86 -23.72
N ALA A 456 16.04 4.19 -23.33
CA ALA A 456 16.14 3.06 -22.41
C ALA A 456 17.21 2.10 -22.97
N PRO A 457 18.11 1.54 -22.14
CA PRO A 457 19.02 0.50 -22.59
C PRO A 457 18.18 -0.71 -22.95
N ALA A 458 17.85 -0.80 -24.23
CA ALA A 458 17.30 -1.99 -24.84
C ALA A 458 18.42 -3.03 -24.84
N ASN A 459 18.58 -3.78 -23.73
CA ASN A 459 19.14 -5.14 -23.66
C ASN A 459 19.15 -5.66 -22.21
N ASP A 460 18.54 -6.82 -22.00
CA ASP A 460 18.47 -7.59 -20.73
C ASP A 460 19.86 -7.92 -20.14
N ARG A 461 20.91 -7.89 -20.99
CA ARG A 461 22.32 -8.11 -20.60
C ARG A 461 22.92 -6.95 -19.80
N ASP A 462 22.52 -5.70 -20.07
CA ASP A 462 23.07 -4.53 -19.36
C ASP A 462 22.55 -4.47 -17.92
N LEU A 463 21.26 -4.78 -17.72
CA LEU A 463 20.65 -4.80 -16.39
C LEU A 463 21.27 -5.86 -15.47
N ARG A 464 21.56 -7.05 -16.02
CA ARG A 464 22.23 -8.14 -15.28
C ARG A 464 23.61 -7.69 -14.79
N GLY A 465 24.40 -7.03 -15.64
CA GLY A 465 25.72 -6.50 -15.28
C GLY A 465 25.65 -5.41 -14.21
N VAL A 466 24.68 -4.49 -14.31
CA VAL A 466 24.47 -3.44 -13.30
C VAL A 466 24.04 -4.03 -11.96
N ILE A 467 23.07 -4.95 -11.94
CA ILE A 467 22.65 -5.64 -10.71
C ILE A 467 23.83 -6.37 -10.07
N GLN A 468 24.63 -7.10 -10.86
CA GLN A 468 25.84 -7.75 -10.37
C GLN A 468 26.75 -6.70 -9.72
N SER A 469 27.14 -5.64 -10.44
CA SER A 469 28.06 -4.61 -9.93
C SER A 469 27.59 -3.96 -8.62
N LEU A 470 26.29 -3.71 -8.46
CA LEU A 470 25.73 -3.07 -7.27
C LEU A 470 25.63 -4.03 -6.08
N VAL A 471 25.34 -5.31 -6.33
CA VAL A 471 25.36 -6.37 -5.30
C VAL A 471 26.79 -6.60 -4.78
N TRP A 472 27.81 -6.28 -5.58
CA TRP A 472 29.23 -6.37 -5.20
C TRP A 472 29.80 -5.11 -4.51
N LEU A 473 29.04 -4.01 -4.40
CA LEU A 473 29.47 -2.81 -3.66
C LEU A 473 29.70 -3.11 -2.17
N ARG A 474 30.65 -2.37 -1.54
CA ARG A 474 30.94 -2.47 -0.10
C ARG A 474 30.86 -1.09 0.59
N PRO A 475 29.99 -0.91 1.61
CA PRO A 475 29.06 -1.90 2.16
C PRO A 475 27.98 -2.30 1.14
N THR A 476 27.51 -3.54 1.24
CA THR A 476 26.47 -4.05 0.34
C THR A 476 25.20 -3.28 0.56
N LEU A 477 24.66 -2.73 -0.52
CA LEU A 477 23.33 -2.14 -0.52
C LEU A 477 22.30 -3.21 -0.14
N SER A 478 21.42 -2.89 0.80
CA SER A 478 20.26 -3.70 1.11
C SER A 478 19.38 -3.88 -0.13
N MET A 479 18.53 -4.91 -0.14
CA MET A 479 17.58 -5.10 -1.25
C MET A 479 16.64 -3.91 -1.47
N PHE A 480 16.47 -3.06 -0.46
CA PHE A 480 15.71 -1.83 -0.56
C PHE A 480 16.52 -0.73 -1.25
N GLU A 481 17.76 -0.51 -0.81
CA GLU A 481 18.67 0.48 -1.42
C GLU A 481 19.04 0.11 -2.86
N LEU A 482 19.23 -1.18 -3.16
CA LEU A 482 19.41 -1.67 -4.53
C LEU A 482 18.17 -1.40 -5.39
N ALA A 483 16.98 -1.64 -4.83
CA ALA A 483 15.72 -1.42 -5.54
C ALA A 483 15.50 0.07 -5.83
N GLU A 484 15.88 0.94 -4.88
CA GLU A 484 15.88 2.39 -5.04
C GLU A 484 16.91 2.85 -6.09
N HIS A 485 18.15 2.36 -6.02
CA HIS A 485 19.22 2.69 -6.98
C HIS A 485 18.90 2.27 -8.41
N LEU A 486 18.25 1.11 -8.57
CA LEU A 486 17.90 0.55 -9.87
C LEU A 486 16.50 0.98 -10.35
N VAL A 487 15.80 1.80 -9.55
CA VAL A 487 14.46 2.30 -9.85
C VAL A 487 13.49 1.16 -10.21
N MET A 488 13.55 0.08 -9.42
CA MET A 488 12.72 -1.12 -9.62
C MET A 488 12.08 -1.58 -8.32
N SER A 489 10.96 -2.28 -8.40
CA SER A 489 10.33 -2.82 -7.19
C SER A 489 11.24 -3.86 -6.53
N VAL A 490 11.20 -3.95 -5.19
CA VAL A 490 11.96 -4.99 -4.44
C VAL A 490 11.60 -6.40 -4.91
N GLN A 491 10.37 -6.63 -5.36
CA GLN A 491 9.94 -7.93 -5.91
C GLN A 491 10.55 -8.19 -7.30
N SER A 492 10.59 -7.18 -8.17
CA SER A 492 11.24 -7.26 -9.49
C SER A 492 12.74 -7.47 -9.33
N LEU A 493 13.39 -6.75 -8.42
CA LEU A 493 14.79 -6.96 -8.09
C LEU A 493 15.05 -8.35 -7.54
N ARG A 494 14.20 -8.88 -6.66
CA ARG A 494 14.34 -10.26 -6.15
C ARG A 494 14.24 -11.28 -7.27
N LYS A 495 13.32 -11.10 -8.21
CA LYS A 495 13.20 -11.98 -9.38
C LYS A 495 14.40 -11.86 -10.31
N ALA A 496 14.86 -10.64 -10.57
CA ALA A 496 16.03 -10.37 -11.41
C ALA A 496 17.30 -10.98 -10.79
N VAL A 497 17.56 -10.72 -9.50
CA VAL A 497 18.66 -11.31 -8.72
C VAL A 497 18.58 -12.85 -8.70
N ALA A 498 17.39 -13.43 -8.54
CA ALA A 498 17.21 -14.89 -8.57
C ALA A 498 17.43 -15.50 -9.97
N ALA A 499 17.28 -14.71 -11.04
CA ALA A 499 17.50 -15.13 -12.42
C ALA A 499 18.95 -14.91 -12.89
N ILE A 500 19.84 -14.35 -12.06
CA ILE A 500 21.27 -14.23 -12.37
C ILE A 500 21.96 -15.54 -11.98
N ASP A 501 22.68 -16.14 -12.93
CA ASP A 501 23.60 -17.24 -12.63
C ASP A 501 24.79 -16.67 -11.88
N TRP A 502 24.71 -16.72 -10.55
CA TRP A 502 25.77 -16.23 -9.69
C TRP A 502 26.93 -17.23 -9.73
N PRO A 503 28.17 -16.79 -10.00
CA PRO A 503 29.35 -17.62 -9.81
C PRO A 503 29.53 -17.87 -8.31
N ALA A 504 29.03 -19.01 -7.84
CA ALA A 504 28.88 -19.39 -6.42
C ALA A 504 28.01 -18.41 -5.60
N ASP A 505 27.18 -18.96 -4.72
CA ASP A 505 26.17 -18.22 -3.96
C ASP A 505 26.81 -17.04 -3.18
N PRO A 506 26.60 -15.77 -3.58
CA PRO A 506 27.33 -14.62 -3.07
C PRO A 506 26.98 -14.30 -1.61
N ARG A 507 25.82 -14.78 -1.13
CA ARG A 507 25.43 -14.68 0.28
C ARG A 507 26.15 -15.71 1.13
N ASN A 508 26.37 -16.93 0.60
CA ASN A 508 27.24 -17.91 1.24
C ASN A 508 28.71 -17.48 1.17
N TYR A 509 29.16 -16.88 0.06
CA TYR A 509 30.51 -16.33 -0.06
C TYR A 509 30.75 -15.18 0.92
N GLN A 510 29.79 -14.29 1.16
CA GLN A 510 29.93 -13.24 2.19
C GLN A 510 29.92 -13.81 3.61
N THR A 511 29.09 -14.81 3.89
CA THR A 511 29.02 -15.40 5.23
C THR A 511 30.27 -16.24 5.54
N GLN A 512 30.82 -16.94 4.54
CA GLN A 512 32.04 -17.74 4.66
C GLN A 512 33.33 -16.90 4.52
N ALA A 513 33.40 -15.91 3.63
CA ALA A 513 34.58 -15.04 3.47
C ALA A 513 34.74 -14.03 4.61
N LEU A 514 33.66 -13.69 5.31
CA LEU A 514 33.71 -12.89 6.53
C LEU A 514 33.81 -13.75 7.80
N ALA A 515 33.77 -15.08 7.70
CA ALA A 515 34.03 -15.96 8.83
C ALA A 515 35.54 -16.10 9.00
N LEU A 516 36.09 -15.45 10.02
CA LEU A 516 37.48 -15.65 10.41
C LEU A 516 37.58 -16.76 11.46
N PRO A 517 38.60 -17.64 11.39
CA PRO A 517 38.95 -18.51 12.50
C PRO A 517 39.34 -17.67 13.72
N ARG A 518 39.18 -18.24 14.92
CA ARG A 518 39.39 -17.52 16.20
C ARG A 518 40.78 -16.86 16.29
N GLU A 519 41.79 -17.51 15.73
CA GLU A 519 43.17 -17.01 15.70
C GLU A 519 43.31 -15.73 14.86
N ASP A 520 42.69 -15.69 13.70
CA ASP A 520 42.67 -14.51 12.83
C ASP A 520 41.86 -13.35 13.43
N ILE A 521 40.80 -13.65 14.19
CA ILE A 521 40.04 -12.64 14.94
C ILE A 521 40.93 -12.01 16.01
N LEU A 522 41.69 -12.81 16.75
CA LEU A 522 42.63 -12.31 17.76
C LEU A 522 43.76 -11.50 17.13
N LYS A 523 44.29 -11.95 15.98
CA LYS A 523 45.28 -11.21 15.20
C LYS A 523 44.74 -9.86 14.72
N LEU A 524 43.53 -9.82 14.17
CA LEU A 524 42.84 -8.60 13.73
C LEU A 524 42.62 -7.63 14.89
N ARG A 525 42.15 -8.12 16.04
CA ARG A 525 41.97 -7.32 17.26
C ARG A 525 43.28 -6.76 17.81
N MET A 526 44.34 -7.57 17.81
CA MET A 526 45.67 -7.13 18.24
C MET A 526 46.22 -6.02 17.34
N LEU A 527 46.01 -6.12 16.02
CA LEU A 527 46.44 -5.11 15.06
C LEU A 527 45.58 -3.84 15.15
N GLY A 528 44.26 -3.99 15.33
CA GLY A 528 43.31 -2.87 15.47
C GLY A 528 43.43 -2.09 16.78
N ASN A 529 43.82 -2.75 17.87
CA ASN A 529 44.00 -2.12 19.19
C ASN A 529 45.32 -1.33 19.31
N ARG A 530 46.17 -1.30 18.27
CA ARG A 530 47.34 -0.43 18.28
C ARG A 530 46.88 0.98 17.93
N VAL A 531 46.68 1.82 18.93
CA VAL A 531 46.26 3.22 18.76
C VAL A 531 47.50 4.12 18.76
N HIS A 532 47.48 5.18 17.95
CA HIS A 532 48.57 6.16 17.93
C HIS A 532 48.70 6.84 19.32
N PRO A 533 49.92 7.13 19.82
CA PRO A 533 50.10 7.73 21.16
C PRO A 533 49.44 9.11 21.35
N ALA A 534 49.04 9.76 20.25
CA ALA A 534 48.30 11.03 20.25
C ALA A 534 46.76 10.86 20.41
N GLY A 535 46.26 9.62 20.44
CA GLY A 535 44.82 9.31 20.46
C GLY A 535 44.12 9.58 19.12
N GLY A 536 42.88 9.08 18.99
CA GLY A 536 41.97 9.45 17.91
C GLY A 536 42.12 8.72 16.56
N ARG A 537 43.13 7.87 16.38
CA ARG A 537 43.26 6.99 15.20
C ARG A 537 44.09 5.75 15.48
N MET A 538 43.88 4.71 14.68
CA MET A 538 44.70 3.50 14.66
C MET A 538 46.13 3.82 14.20
N LEU A 539 47.09 3.13 14.82
CA LEU A 539 48.52 3.20 14.47
C LEU A 539 48.79 2.58 13.10
N LEU A 540 48.02 1.55 12.74
CA LEU A 540 48.09 0.88 11.44
C LEU A 540 46.86 1.23 10.61
N THR A 541 47.09 1.63 9.37
CA THR A 541 46.03 1.82 8.38
C THR A 541 45.42 0.47 7.97
N VAL A 542 44.19 0.52 7.45
CA VAL A 542 43.49 -0.67 6.94
C VAL A 542 44.34 -1.44 5.91
N SER A 543 45.06 -0.73 5.04
CA SER A 543 45.97 -1.34 4.05
C SER A 543 47.15 -2.07 4.67
N GLU A 544 47.73 -1.54 5.75
CA GLU A 544 48.85 -2.17 6.47
C GLU A 544 48.38 -3.39 7.28
N ILE A 545 47.19 -3.32 7.86
CA ILE A 545 46.57 -4.48 8.53
C ILE A 545 46.26 -5.57 7.51
N ALA A 546 45.77 -5.18 6.33
CA ALA A 546 45.50 -6.10 5.23
C ALA A 546 46.75 -6.81 4.72
N ALA A 547 47.86 -6.07 4.55
CA ALA A 547 49.15 -6.66 4.23
C ALA A 547 49.61 -7.67 5.30
N LYS A 548 49.44 -7.35 6.59
CA LYS A 548 49.82 -8.25 7.72
C LYS A 548 48.90 -9.46 7.89
N MET A 549 47.70 -9.42 7.34
CA MET A 549 46.74 -10.52 7.36
C MET A 549 46.70 -11.29 6.03
N GLU A 550 47.48 -10.88 5.03
CA GLU A 550 47.46 -11.45 3.67
C GLU A 550 46.04 -11.43 3.07
N ARG A 551 45.31 -10.34 3.29
CA ARG A 551 43.94 -10.14 2.82
C ARG A 551 43.84 -8.85 2.00
N CYS A 552 42.75 -8.72 1.24
CA CYS A 552 42.40 -7.48 0.56
C CYS A 552 42.02 -6.39 1.60
N PRO A 553 42.46 -5.13 1.43
CA PRO A 553 42.08 -4.01 2.30
C PRO A 553 40.57 -3.86 2.54
N ASP A 554 39.76 -4.03 1.51
CA ASP A 554 38.29 -3.91 1.60
C ASP A 554 37.68 -5.01 2.48
N LEU A 555 38.28 -6.21 2.44
CA LEU A 555 37.88 -7.31 3.29
C LEU A 555 38.24 -7.00 4.75
N VAL A 556 39.46 -6.50 5.01
CA VAL A 556 39.90 -6.12 6.35
C VAL A 556 39.07 -4.99 6.93
N TYR A 557 38.69 -3.98 6.14
CA TYR A 557 37.77 -2.92 6.56
C TYR A 557 36.44 -3.48 7.07
N THR A 558 35.87 -4.42 6.30
CA THR A 558 34.60 -5.09 6.65
C THR A 558 34.76 -5.95 7.91
N LEU A 559 35.90 -6.63 8.05
CA LEU A 559 36.21 -7.48 9.20
C LEU A 559 36.42 -6.65 10.48
N LEU A 560 37.04 -5.47 10.38
CA LEU A 560 37.19 -4.53 11.50
C LEU A 560 35.82 -4.08 12.01
N HIS A 561 34.91 -3.70 11.12
CA HIS A 561 33.54 -3.34 11.51
C HIS A 561 32.82 -4.47 12.26
N ARG A 562 33.02 -5.73 11.81
CA ARG A 562 32.31 -6.89 12.36
C ARG A 562 32.89 -7.42 13.67
N TYR A 563 34.21 -7.50 13.79
CA TYR A 563 34.87 -8.17 14.92
C TYR A 563 35.57 -7.20 15.88
N CYS A 564 35.80 -5.96 15.45
CA CYS A 564 36.48 -4.91 16.20
C CYS A 564 35.70 -3.57 16.16
N PRO A 565 34.37 -3.54 16.36
CA PRO A 565 33.58 -2.31 16.22
C PRO A 565 34.08 -1.18 17.14
N GLU A 566 34.68 -1.53 18.28
CA GLU A 566 35.30 -0.59 19.23
C GLU A 566 36.48 0.22 18.65
N TYR A 567 37.19 -0.32 17.64
CA TYR A 567 38.33 0.34 16.99
C TYR A 567 38.00 0.82 15.58
N PHE A 568 36.85 0.41 15.02
CA PHE A 568 36.49 0.72 13.64
C PHE A 568 36.39 2.23 13.37
N PHE A 569 35.92 3.02 14.33
CA PHE A 569 35.85 4.48 14.20
C PHE A 569 37.21 5.19 14.26
N LEU A 570 38.27 4.44 14.58
CA LEU A 570 39.66 4.92 14.59
C LEU A 570 40.41 4.51 13.30
N ALA A 571 39.79 3.69 12.43
CA ALA A 571 40.41 3.06 11.26
C ALA A 571 40.45 3.96 10.01
#